data_AF-A0AAE9LTU1-F1
#
_entry.id   AF-A0AAE9LTU1-F1
#
_cell.length_a   1.000
_cell.length_b   1.000
_cell.length_c   1.000
_cell.angle_alpha   90.00
_cell.angle_beta   90.00
_cell.angle_gamma   90.00
#
_symmetry.space_group_name_H-M   'P 1'
#
loop_
_entity.id
_entity.type
_entity.pdbx_description
1 polymer ?
#
loop_
_entity_poly.entity_id
_entity_poly.type
_entity_poly.pdbx_seq_one_letter_code
_entity_poly.pdbx_strand_id
1 'polypeptide(L)'
;MDNNIQHTCFVAGTLVHTNQGLIPIEQLKAGDLVLSKLANGELVYKPILRTIVTENVQVSLIELEQWVDPPLPMRERLNLRRLVN
;
A
#
# COMPACT_ATOMS: atom_id res chain seq x y z
N MET A 1 32.08 -9.17 7.49
CA MET A 1 31.51 -8.21 6.51
C MET A 1 30.07 -8.08 6.89
N ASP A 2 29.75 -7.00 7.60
CA ASP A 2 28.50 -6.88 8.33
C ASP A 2 27.45 -6.35 7.35
N ASN A 3 26.70 -7.28 6.73
CA ASN A 3 25.58 -6.96 5.86
C ASN A 3 24.40 -6.49 6.71
N ASN A 4 24.52 -5.32 7.35
CA ASN A 4 23.40 -4.69 8.02
C ASN A 4 22.54 -3.97 6.98
N ILE A 5 21.78 -4.73 6.20
CA ILE A 5 20.79 -4.17 5.28
C ILE A 5 19.64 -3.65 6.13
N GLN A 6 19.63 -2.35 6.37
CA GLN A 6 18.51 -1.68 7.03
C GLN A 6 17.30 -1.73 6.10
N HIS A 7 16.37 -2.66 6.37
CA HIS A 7 15.12 -2.76 5.64
C HIS A 7 14.15 -1.66 6.11
N THR A 8 13.51 -0.97 5.16
CA THR A 8 12.38 -0.09 5.43
C THR A 8 11.09 -0.91 5.42
N CYS A 9 10.24 -0.71 6.43
CA CYS A 9 9.00 -1.46 6.61
C CYS A 9 7.83 -0.52 6.95
N PHE A 10 6.62 -1.06 6.85
CA PHE A 10 5.39 -0.41 7.29
C PHE A 10 5.06 -0.81 8.73
N VAL A 11 4.29 0.02 9.42
CA VAL A 11 3.82 -0.27 10.79
C VAL A 11 2.73 -1.35 10.79
N ALA A 12 2.62 -2.08 11.90
CA ALA A 12 1.48 -2.96 12.15
C ALA A 12 0.15 -2.16 12.05
N GLY A 13 -0.88 -2.80 11.52
CA GLY A 13 -2.17 -2.16 11.18
C GLY A 13 -2.22 -1.55 9.78
N THR A 14 -1.11 -1.46 9.05
CA THR A 14 -1.13 -1.03 7.64
C THR A 14 -1.92 -2.04 6.80
N LEU A 15 -3.01 -1.59 6.18
CA LEU A 15 -3.90 -2.45 5.41
C LEU A 15 -3.34 -2.74 4.01
N VAL A 16 -3.41 -4.00 3.61
CA VAL A 16 -2.98 -4.48 2.30
C VAL A 16 -4.18 -5.06 1.56
N HIS A 17 -4.33 -4.71 0.28
CA HIS A 17 -5.33 -5.33 -0.60
C HIS A 17 -4.94 -6.78 -0.90
N THR A 18 -5.79 -7.71 -0.48
CA THR A 18 -5.67 -9.14 -0.76
C THR A 18 -6.87 -9.64 -1.53
N ASN A 19 -6.81 -10.89 -2.00
CA ASN A 19 -7.97 -11.54 -2.62
C ASN A 19 -9.12 -11.80 -1.63
N GLN A 20 -8.93 -11.57 -0.32
CA GLN A 20 -9.94 -11.68 0.73
C GLN A 20 -10.36 -10.31 1.30
N GLY A 21 -9.95 -9.21 0.67
CA GLY A 21 -10.19 -7.84 1.15
C GLY A 21 -8.96 -7.23 1.83
N LEU A 22 -9.20 -6.21 2.67
CA LEU A 22 -8.13 -5.50 3.38
C LEU A 22 -7.69 -6.29 4.62
N ILE A 23 -6.42 -6.63 4.69
CA ILE A 23 -5.82 -7.37 5.81
C ILE A 23 -4.62 -6.58 6.35
N PRO A 24 -4.47 -6.43 7.68
CA PRO A 24 -3.27 -5.84 8.28
C PRO A 24 -1.99 -6.60 7.91
N ILE A 25 -0.92 -5.88 7.56
CA ILE A 25 0.31 -6.45 7.00
C ILE A 25 0.97 -7.50 7.90
N GLU A 26 0.86 -7.36 9.23
CA GLU A 26 1.43 -8.29 10.22
C GLU A 26 0.70 -9.64 10.31
N GLN A 27 -0.52 -9.74 9.75
CA GLN A 27 -1.29 -11.00 9.71
C GLN A 27 -1.03 -11.81 8.43
N LEU A 28 -0.33 -11.22 7.46
CA LEU A 28 -0.02 -11.86 6.19
C LEU A 28 1.14 -12.85 6.31
N LYS A 29 1.08 -13.92 5.53
CA LYS A 29 2.09 -14.99 5.49
C LYS A 29 2.38 -15.43 4.06
N ALA A 30 3.48 -16.17 3.91
CA ALA A 30 3.82 -16.77 2.62
C ALA A 30 2.65 -17.60 2.08
N GLY A 31 2.34 -17.43 0.79
CA GLY A 31 1.20 -18.05 0.12
C GLY A 31 -0.07 -17.20 0.07
N ASP A 32 -0.25 -16.21 0.96
CA ASP A 32 -1.39 -15.29 0.86
C ASP A 32 -1.29 -14.46 -0.44
N LEU A 33 -2.43 -14.16 -1.07
CA LEU A 33 -2.50 -13.50 -2.37
C LEU A 33 -2.73 -11.99 -2.22
N VAL A 34 -1.76 -11.19 -2.63
CA VAL A 34 -1.79 -9.71 -2.56
C VAL A 34 -1.95 -9.07 -3.94
N LEU A 35 -2.68 -7.96 -4.00
CA LEU A 35 -2.88 -7.21 -5.23
C LEU A 35 -1.57 -6.54 -5.66
N SER A 36 -1.11 -6.87 -6.86
CA SER A 36 0.12 -6.35 -7.47
C SER A 36 -0.20 -5.69 -8.80
N LYS A 37 0.63 -4.73 -9.22
CA LYS A 37 0.54 -4.12 -10.55
C LYS A 37 1.71 -4.59 -11.42
N LEU A 38 1.41 -5.16 -12.58
CA LEU A 38 2.40 -5.55 -13.58
C LEU A 38 2.93 -4.32 -14.34
N ALA A 39 4.05 -4.49 -15.06
CA ALA A 39 4.67 -3.40 -15.82
C ALA A 39 3.76 -2.83 -16.93
N ASN A 40 2.87 -3.65 -17.48
CA ASN A 40 1.84 -3.23 -18.44
C ASN A 40 0.65 -2.50 -17.78
N GLY A 41 0.65 -2.33 -16.46
CA GLY A 41 -0.39 -1.67 -15.69
C GLY A 41 -1.53 -2.58 -15.21
N GLU A 42 -1.53 -3.86 -15.60
CA GLU A 42 -2.54 -4.84 -15.18
C GLU A 42 -2.44 -5.14 -13.69
N LEU A 43 -3.60 -5.23 -13.03
CA LEU A 43 -3.70 -5.62 -11.63
C LEU A 43 -3.88 -7.14 -11.52
N VAL A 44 -2.98 -7.80 -10.80
CA VAL A 44 -2.97 -9.27 -10.63
C VAL A 44 -2.69 -9.63 -9.18
N TYR A 45 -3.28 -10.73 -8.71
CA TYR A 45 -2.97 -11.27 -7.39
C TYR A 45 -1.74 -12.18 -7.46
N LYS A 46 -0.77 -11.96 -6.57
CA LYS A 46 0.46 -12.77 -6.47
C LYS A 46 0.67 -13.30 -5.06
N PRO A 47 1.22 -14.51 -4.91
CA PRO A 47 1.52 -15.07 -3.60
C PRO A 47 2.70 -14.35 -2.96
N ILE A 48 2.62 -14.11 -1.65
CA ILE A 48 3.77 -13.69 -0.84
C ILE A 48 4.80 -14.81 -0.82
N LEU A 49 6.06 -14.48 -1.15
CA LEU A 49 7.15 -15.45 -1.15
C LEU A 49 7.88 -15.53 0.20
N ARG A 50 8.03 -14.39 0.88
CA ARG A 50 8.66 -14.27 2.19
C ARG A 50 8.13 -13.04 2.92
N THR A 51 8.19 -13.06 4.23
CA THR A 51 7.94 -11.91 5.10
C THR A 51 9.26 -11.42 5.71
N ILE A 52 9.32 -10.17 6.12
CA ILE A 52 10.43 -9.56 6.84
C ILE A 52 9.84 -8.82 8.02
N VAL A 53 10.51 -8.89 9.17
CA VAL A 53 10.16 -8.13 10.37
C VAL A 53 11.40 -7.35 10.79
N THR A 54 11.23 -6.06 11.08
CA THR A 54 12.28 -5.21 11.64
C THR A 54 12.04 -5.00 13.12
N GLU A 55 13.10 -4.66 13.86
CA GLU A 55 12.94 -4.09 15.20
C GLU A 55 12.19 -2.74 15.14
N ASN A 56 11.82 -2.22 16.30
CA ASN A 56 11.20 -0.90 16.39
C ASN A 56 12.21 0.16 15.92
N VAL A 57 11.90 0.77 14.78
CA VAL A 57 12.65 1.88 14.18
C VAL A 57 11.80 3.14 14.16
N GLN A 58 12.41 4.29 13.88
CA GLN A 58 11.68 5.54 13.70
C GLN A 58 10.65 5.39 12.57
N VAL A 59 9.42 5.84 12.84
CA VAL A 59 8.30 5.83 11.89
C VAL A 59 7.96 7.27 11.51
N SER A 60 7.67 7.50 10.23
CA SER A 60 7.11 8.75 9.74
C SER A 60 5.66 8.53 9.32
N LEU A 61 4.75 9.37 9.81
CA LEU A 61 3.38 9.43 9.31
C LEU A 61 3.36 10.26 8.02
N ILE A 62 2.76 9.72 6.97
CA ILE A 62 2.55 10.42 5.70
C ILE A 62 1.06 10.64 5.54
N GLU A 63 0.65 11.91 5.52
CA GLU A 63 -0.70 12.31 5.14
C GLU A 63 -0.69 12.67 3.66
N LEU A 64 -1.53 11.99 2.88
CA LEU A 64 -1.62 12.19 1.44
C LEU A 64 -2.91 12.92 1.11
N GLU A 65 -2.80 14.08 0.47
CA GLU A 65 -3.94 14.73 -0.18
C GLU A 65 -4.07 14.18 -1.60
N GLN A 66 -5.31 13.88 -2.00
CA GLN A 66 -5.55 13.49 -3.37
C GLN A 66 -5.43 14.69 -4.28
N TRP A 67 -4.51 14.61 -5.23
CA TRP A 67 -4.37 15.64 -6.24
C TRP A 67 -5.59 15.62 -7.16
N VAL A 68 -6.32 16.73 -7.18
CA VAL A 68 -7.40 16.96 -8.13
C VAL A 68 -6.93 18.08 -9.06
N ASP A 69 -6.87 17.78 -10.35
CA ASP A 69 -6.40 18.70 -11.39
C ASP A 69 -7.14 20.06 -11.32
N PRO A 70 -6.46 21.16 -10.93
CA PRO A 70 -7.11 22.46 -10.70
C PRO A 70 -7.86 23.04 -11.92
N PRO A 71 -7.34 22.89 -13.16
CA PRO A 71 -8.06 23.18 -14.41
C PRO A 71 -9.41 22.51 -14.61
N LEU A 72 -9.73 21.40 -13.93
CA LEU A 72 -11.00 20.71 -14.17
C LEU A 72 -12.21 21.59 -13.78
N PRO A 73 -13.33 21.50 -14.52
CA PRO A 73 -14.57 22.15 -14.14
C PRO A 73 -15.00 21.82 -12.71
N MET A 74 -15.55 22.79 -11.98
CA MET A 74 -15.93 22.65 -10.57
C MET A 74 -16.82 21.41 -10.30
N ARG A 75 -17.75 21.10 -11.21
CA ARG A 75 -18.63 19.93 -11.07
C ARG A 75 -17.85 18.62 -11.09
N GLU A 76 -16.84 18.53 -11.95
CA GLU A 76 -16.00 17.35 -12.09
C GLU A 76 -15.07 17.20 -10.89
N ARG A 77 -14.47 18.31 -10.43
CA ARG A 77 -13.70 18.35 -9.18
C ARG A 77 -14.52 17.91 -7.96
N LEU A 78 -15.79 18.30 -7.88
CA LEU A 78 -16.70 17.90 -6.79
C LEU A 78 -17.07 16.42 -6.85
N ASN A 79 -17.31 15.89 -8.05
CA ASN A 79 -17.58 14.46 -8.25
C ASN A 79 -16.35 13.62 -7.89
N LEU A 80 -15.16 14.03 -8.32
CA LEU A 80 -13.90 13.37 -7.97
C LEU A 80 -13.72 13.35 -6.45
N ARG A 81 -13.85 14.50 -5.77
CA ARG A 81 -13.77 14.58 -4.30
C ARG A 81 -14.79 13.71 -3.57
N ARG A 82 -15.94 13.43 -4.17
CA ARG A 82 -16.97 12.54 -3.60
C ARG A 82 -16.71 11.06 -3.84
N LEU A 83 -15.92 10.69 -4.84
CA LEU A 83 -15.54 9.29 -5.07
C LEU A 83 -14.49 8.80 -4.07
N VAL A 84 -13.89 9.72 -3.31
CA VAL A 84 -12.78 9.44 -2.40
C VAL A 84 -13.08 9.72 -0.93
N ASN A 85 -14.33 10.10 -0.63
CA ASN A 85 -14.91 10.14 0.71
C ASN A 85 -16.06 9.12 0.79
#